data_AF-B6ET01-F1
#
_entry.id   AF-B6ET01-F1
#
_cell.length_a   1.000
_cell.length_b   1.000
_cell.length_c   1.000
_cell.angle_alpha   90.00
_cell.angle_beta   90.00
_cell.angle_gamma   90.00
#
_symmetry.space_group_name_H-M   'P 1'
#
loop_
_entity.id
_entity.type
_entity.pdbx_description
1 polymer ?
#
loop_
_entity_poly.entity_id
_entity_poly.type
_entity_poly.pdbx_seq_one_letter_code
_entity_poly.pdbx_strand_id
1 'polypeptide(L)'
;MSRALLDETVLKFIDAKLSIEGRITSTEVIRAFGLGRQKISSLFTQYRGLCPNNMHHDVSLRCYVRGDKFKAKLLTNKTPEDYLQAVEVIFGEQEG
;
A
#
# COMPACT_ATOMS: atom_id res chain seq x y z
N MET A 1 15.47 0.73 -10.40
CA MET A 1 14.32 -0.20 -10.48
C MET A 1 13.50 0.13 -11.73
N SER A 2 12.97 -0.88 -12.42
CA SER A 2 12.00 -0.61 -13.50
C SER A 2 10.71 -0.04 -12.90
N ARG A 3 9.94 0.71 -13.71
CA ARG A 3 8.66 1.29 -13.28
C ARG A 3 7.68 0.22 -12.77
N ALA A 4 7.63 -0.92 -13.44
CA ALA A 4 6.76 -2.03 -13.06
C ALA A 4 7.12 -2.64 -11.69
N LEU A 5 8.42 -2.78 -11.39
CA LEU A 5 8.91 -3.26 -10.09
C LEU A 5 8.52 -2.33 -8.94
N LEU A 6 8.59 -1.01 -9.16
CA LEU A 6 8.20 -0.03 -8.15
C LEU A 6 6.68 -0.06 -7.90
N ASP A 7 5.88 -0.19 -8.96
CA ASP A 7 4.43 -0.29 -8.84
C ASP A 7 4.04 -1.53 -8.03
N GLU A 8 4.62 -2.70 -8.33
CA GLU A 8 4.41 -3.93 -7.58
C GLU A 8 4.79 -3.77 -6.10
N THR A 9 5.87 -3.05 -5.82
CA THR A 9 6.33 -2.79 -4.44
C THR A 9 5.29 -1.99 -3.66
N VAL A 10 4.71 -0.95 -4.27
CA VAL A 10 3.65 -0.16 -3.65
C VAL A 10 2.39 -1.01 -3.42
N LEU A 11 2.00 -1.84 -4.38
CA LEU A 11 0.82 -2.69 -4.22
C LEU A 11 0.98 -3.71 -3.08
N LYS A 12 2.17 -4.28 -2.91
CA LYS A 12 2.52 -5.15 -1.78
C LYS A 12 2.54 -4.40 -0.45
N PHE A 13 3.01 -3.16 -0.44
CA PHE A 13 2.99 -2.31 0.74
C PHE A 13 1.55 -2.03 1.21
N ILE A 14 0.62 -1.80 0.27
CA ILE A 14 -0.81 -1.66 0.59
C ILE A 14 -1.35 -2.93 1.28
N ASP A 15 -1.03 -4.11 0.76
CA ASP A 15 -1.38 -5.39 1.38
C ASP A 15 -0.81 -5.52 2.79
N ALA A 16 0.45 -5.12 2.98
CA ALA A 16 1.12 -5.21 4.28
C ALA A 16 0.48 -4.30 5.33
N LYS A 17 0.24 -3.03 4.98
CA LYS A 17 -0.42 -2.06 5.86
C LYS A 17 -1.84 -2.48 6.22
N LEU A 18 -2.62 -2.98 5.26
CA LEU A 18 -3.97 -3.50 5.56
C LEU A 18 -3.92 -4.76 6.43
N SER A 19 -2.91 -5.60 6.28
CA SER A 19 -2.75 -6.81 7.11
C SER A 19 -2.52 -6.46 8.59
N ILE A 20 -1.63 -5.51 8.87
CA ILE A 20 -1.22 -5.15 10.23
C ILE A 20 -2.12 -4.10 10.86
N GLU A 21 -2.32 -2.97 10.18
CA GLU A 21 -2.99 -1.80 10.76
C GLU A 21 -4.48 -1.75 10.42
N GLY A 22 -4.93 -2.53 9.44
CA GLY A 22 -6.32 -2.53 9.00
C GLY A 22 -6.76 -1.25 8.28
N ARG A 23 -5.85 -0.29 8.07
CA ARG A 23 -6.11 0.96 7.35
C ARG A 23 -4.85 1.49 6.67
N ILE A 24 -5.04 2.33 5.67
CA ILE A 24 -3.95 3.01 4.97
C ILE A 24 -4.45 4.29 4.30
N THR A 25 -3.61 5.31 4.29
CA THR A 25 -3.83 6.57 3.56
C THR A 25 -2.90 6.67 2.36
N SER A 26 -3.32 7.42 1.34
CA SER A 26 -2.44 7.76 0.22
C SER A 26 -1.21 8.55 0.68
N THR A 27 -1.32 9.35 1.74
CA THR A 27 -0.21 10.12 2.31
C THR A 27 0.89 9.23 2.88
N GLU A 28 0.54 8.15 3.57
CA GLU A 28 1.53 7.18 4.07
C GLU A 28 2.32 6.55 2.92
N VAL A 29 1.64 6.20 1.83
CA VAL A 29 2.30 5.64 0.64
C VAL A 29 3.18 6.70 -0.05
N ILE A 30 2.72 7.95 -0.13
CA ILE A 30 3.54 9.05 -0.68
C ILE A 30 4.81 9.23 0.15
N ARG A 31 4.70 9.27 1.47
CA ARG A 31 5.85 9.42 2.38
C ARG A 31 6.82 8.24 2.29
N ALA A 32 6.28 7.03 2.23
CA ALA A 32 7.08 5.81 2.16
C ALA A 32 7.85 5.63 0.84
N PHE A 33 7.38 6.22 -0.28
CA PHE A 33 7.99 5.98 -1.60
C PHE A 33 8.44 7.25 -2.34
N GLY A 34 8.15 8.44 -1.83
CA GLY A 34 8.45 9.72 -2.50
C GLY A 34 7.71 9.92 -3.83
N LEU A 35 6.63 9.19 -4.07
CA LEU A 35 5.91 9.21 -5.35
C LEU A 35 4.83 10.29 -5.39
N GLY A 36 4.69 10.93 -6.55
CA GLY A 36 3.68 11.95 -6.76
C GLY A 36 2.24 11.45 -6.55
N ARG A 37 1.37 12.34 -6.04
CA ARG A 37 -0.04 12.06 -5.69
C ARG A 37 -0.83 11.36 -6.81
N GLN A 38 -0.68 11.80 -8.05
CA GLN A 38 -1.40 11.21 -9.20
C GLN A 38 -1.02 9.73 -9.39
N LYS A 39 0.27 9.41 -9.26
CA LYS A 39 0.74 8.03 -9.37
C LYS A 39 0.18 7.18 -8.24
N ILE A 40 0.24 7.65 -7.00
CA ILE A 40 -0.33 6.91 -5.87
C ILE A 40 -1.84 6.69 -6.05
N SER A 41 -2.59 7.71 -6.50
CA SER A 41 -4.02 7.55 -6.81
C SER A 41 -4.29 6.45 -7.86
N SER A 42 -3.47 6.39 -8.91
CA SER A 42 -3.60 5.32 -9.92
C SER A 42 -3.29 3.94 -9.34
N LEU A 43 -2.32 3.83 -8.41
CA LEU A 43 -1.95 2.56 -7.78
C LEU A 43 -3.03 2.07 -6.80
N PHE A 44 -3.68 2.98 -6.05
CA PHE A 44 -4.86 2.64 -5.25
C PHE A 44 -6.03 2.16 -6.12
N THR A 45 -6.22 2.76 -7.28
CA THR A 45 -7.24 2.32 -8.24
C THR A 45 -6.91 0.93 -8.80
N GLN A 46 -5.65 0.71 -9.18
CA GLN A 46 -5.17 -0.59 -9.63
C GLN A 46 -5.32 -1.66 -8.55
N TYR A 47 -4.90 -1.37 -7.31
CA TYR A 47 -5.03 -2.30 -6.19
C TYR A 47 -6.48 -2.73 -5.99
N ARG A 48 -7.43 -1.78 -5.98
CA ARG A 48 -8.86 -2.10 -5.85
C ARG A 48 -9.41 -2.89 -7.03
N GLY A 49 -8.87 -2.71 -8.23
CA GLY A 49 -9.20 -3.56 -9.39
C GLY A 49 -8.72 -5.01 -9.21
N LEU A 50 -7.52 -5.20 -8.67
CA LEU A 50 -6.94 -6.52 -8.42
C LEU A 50 -7.57 -7.23 -7.21
N CYS A 51 -7.89 -6.46 -6.16
CA CYS A 51 -8.35 -6.95 -4.87
C CYS A 51 -9.62 -6.19 -4.41
N PRO A 52 -10.77 -6.37 -5.09
CA PRO A 52 -11.96 -5.53 -4.92
C PRO A 52 -12.60 -5.60 -3.53
N ASN A 53 -12.34 -6.67 -2.76
CA ASN A 53 -12.89 -6.85 -1.41
C ASN A 53 -11.90 -6.52 -0.29
N ASN A 54 -10.66 -6.14 -0.60
CA ASN A 54 -9.61 -5.96 0.41
C ASN A 54 -9.73 -4.63 1.15
N MET A 55 -10.35 -3.63 0.54
CA MET A 55 -10.51 -2.31 1.17
C MET A 55 -11.74 -1.58 0.66
N HIS A 56 -12.21 -0.61 1.44
CA HIS A 56 -13.16 0.41 1.03
C HIS A 56 -12.67 1.78 1.52
N HIS A 57 -13.12 2.86 0.88
CA HIS A 57 -12.75 4.20 1.30
C HIS A 57 -13.72 4.69 2.38
N ASP A 58 -13.21 4.96 3.57
CA ASP A 58 -13.96 5.59 4.65
C ASP A 58 -13.76 7.11 4.55
N VAL A 59 -14.84 7.81 4.17
CA VAL A 59 -14.82 9.27 3.98
C VAL A 59 -14.67 10.00 5.31
N SER A 60 -15.19 9.45 6.40
CA SER A 60 -15.11 10.06 7.73
C SER A 60 -13.69 10.04 8.29
N LEU A 61 -12.99 8.92 8.07
CA LEU A 61 -11.60 8.72 8.49
C LEU A 61 -10.58 9.21 7.45
N ARG A 62 -11.05 9.56 6.24
CA ARG A 62 -10.22 9.99 5.10
C ARG A 62 -9.11 8.97 4.78
N CYS A 63 -9.43 7.69 4.89
CA CYS A 63 -8.50 6.60 4.64
C CYS A 63 -9.19 5.42 3.97
N TYR A 64 -8.38 4.46 3.52
CA TYR A 64 -8.87 3.15 3.11
C TYR A 64 -8.84 2.22 4.30
N VAL A 65 -9.94 1.54 4.57
CA VAL A 65 -10.09 0.58 5.67
C VAL A 65 -10.20 -0.81 5.09
N ARG A 66 -9.58 -1.77 5.77
CA ARG A 66 -9.60 -3.19 5.42
C ARG A 66 -11.04 -3.69 5.34
N GLY A 67 -11.36 -4.40 4.26
CA GLY A 67 -12.65 -5.06 4.10
C GLY A 67 -12.72 -6.40 4.83
N ASP A 68 -13.92 -6.85 5.18
CA ASP A 68 -14.14 -8.09 5.95
C ASP A 68 -13.66 -9.36 5.25
N LYS A 69 -13.56 -9.32 3.90
CA LYS A 69 -13.12 -10.44 3.06
C LYS A 69 -11.66 -10.29 2.61
N PHE A 70 -10.86 -9.52 3.36
CA PHE A 70 -9.48 -9.24 3.04
C PHE A 70 -8.65 -10.51 2.88
N LYS A 71 -7.81 -10.53 1.83
CA LYS A 71 -6.78 -11.55 1.59
C LYS A 71 -5.52 -10.87 1.05
N ALA A 72 -4.40 -11.00 1.74
CA ALA A 72 -3.10 -10.45 1.33
C ALA A 72 -2.51 -11.23 0.14
N LYS A 73 -3.12 -11.13 -1.05
CA LYS A 73 -2.77 -11.93 -2.24
C LYS A 73 -1.44 -11.53 -2.87
N LEU A 74 -0.98 -10.31 -2.63
CA LEU A 74 0.23 -9.75 -3.25
C LEU A 74 1.47 -10.01 -2.39
N LEU A 75 1.30 -10.28 -1.09
CA LEU A 75 2.36 -10.74 -0.19
C LEU A 75 2.49 -12.27 -0.23
N THR A 76 3.32 -12.78 -1.14
CA THR A 76 3.47 -14.24 -1.33
C THR A 76 4.61 -14.86 -0.52
N ASN A 77 5.74 -14.17 -0.37
CA ASN A 77 6.99 -14.76 0.12
C ASN A 77 7.56 -14.08 1.37
N LYS A 78 6.84 -13.14 1.97
CA LYS A 78 7.27 -12.36 3.14
C LYS A 78 6.09 -12.11 4.06
N THR A 79 6.35 -12.08 5.36
CA THR A 79 5.38 -11.58 6.33
C THR A 79 5.14 -10.09 6.07
N PRO A 80 3.95 -9.55 6.40
CA PRO A 80 3.72 -8.11 6.31
C PRO A 80 4.77 -7.28 7.06
N GLU A 81 5.18 -7.72 8.25
CA GLU A 81 6.16 -7.05 9.10
C GLU A 81 7.54 -6.96 8.42
N ASP A 82 8.04 -8.08 7.91
CA ASP A 82 9.31 -8.14 7.18
C ASP A 82 9.28 -7.22 5.95
N TYR A 83 8.12 -7.16 5.28
CA TYR A 83 7.95 -6.34 4.10
C TYR A 83 7.96 -4.85 4.43
N LEU A 84 7.24 -4.44 5.48
CA LEU A 84 7.22 -3.04 5.94
C LEU A 84 8.61 -2.59 6.37
N GLN A 85 9.32 -3.43 7.14
CA GLN A 85 10.70 -3.15 7.56
C GLN A 85 11.63 -2.99 6.34
N ALA A 86 11.50 -3.85 5.33
CA ALA A 86 12.31 -3.75 4.12
C ALA A 86 12.02 -2.47 3.34
N VAL A 87 10.76 -2.04 3.25
CA VAL A 87 10.39 -0.77 2.61
C VAL A 87 10.99 0.42 3.36
N GLU A 88 10.92 0.43 4.69
CA GLU A 88 11.55 1.47 5.51
C GLU A 88 13.08 1.53 5.30
N VAL A 89 13.76 0.39 5.22
CA VAL A 89 15.21 0.34 4.98
C VAL A 89 15.59 0.84 3.58
N ILE A 90 14.78 0.55 2.55
CA ILE A 90 15.11 0.85 1.15
C ILE A 90 14.66 2.26 0.74
N PHE A 91 13.49 2.69 1.23
CA PHE A 91 12.81 3.92 0.79
C PHE A 91 12.57 4.92 1.93
N GLY A 92 13.08 4.66 3.14
CA GLY A 92 12.84 5.40 4.39
C GLY A 92 12.82 6.92 4.29
N GLU A 93 12.32 7.55 5.36
CA GLU A 93 11.78 8.93 5.37
C GLU A 93 12.37 9.85 4.30
N GLN A 94 11.59 10.02 3.23
CA GLN A 94 11.85 11.07 2.27
C GLN A 94 11.42 12.38 2.96
N GLU A 95 12.37 13.05 3.63
CA GLU A 95 12.20 14.43 4.07
C GLU A 95 11.83 15.26 2.84
N GLY A 96 10.59 15.75 2.82
CA GLY A 96 10.08 16.69 1.82
C GLY A 96 10.00 18.07 2.40
#